data_AF-A0A9X1L961-F1
#
_entry.id   AF-A0A9X1L961-F1
#
_cell.length_a   1.000
_cell.length_b   1.000
_cell.length_c   1.000
_cell.angle_alpha   90.00
_cell.angle_beta   90.00
_cell.angle_gamma   90.00
#
_symmetry.space_group_name_H-M   'P 1'
#
loop_
_entity.id
_entity.type
_entity.pdbx_description
1 polymer ?
#
loop_
_entity_poly.entity_id
_entity_poly.type
_entity_poly.pdbx_seq_one_letter_code
_entity_poly.pdbx_strand_id
1 'polypeptide(L)' 'MPRRLKARIADNLWLWTGIMAAIAALAFYGRSRIGTGYHLGDVAALALMVAGTCLILISQRHGPPAAEEPAEG' A
#
# COMPACT_ATOMS: atom_id res chain seq x y z
N MET A 1 -11.99 19.14 -1.35
CA MET A 1 -10.71 18.68 -0.76
C MET A 1 -9.53 19.22 -1.59
N PRO A 2 -8.54 19.89 -0.98
CA PRO A 2 -7.50 20.59 -1.72
C PRO A 2 -6.57 19.61 -2.46
N ARG A 3 -6.46 19.76 -3.79
CA ARG A 3 -5.66 18.92 -4.71
C ARG A 3 -4.20 18.71 -4.26
N ARG A 4 -3.63 19.65 -3.51
CA ARG A 4 -2.25 19.59 -3.00
C ARG A 4 -2.01 18.50 -1.95
N LEU A 5 -3.04 18.12 -1.18
CA LEU A 5 -2.92 17.05 -0.18
C LEU A 5 -2.86 15.67 -0.86
N LYS A 6 -3.68 15.46 -1.90
CA LYS A 6 -3.71 14.21 -2.68
C LYS A 6 -2.37 13.88 -3.34
N ALA A 7 -1.65 14.90 -3.84
CA ALA A 7 -0.35 14.71 -4.48
C ALA A 7 0.72 14.19 -3.49
N ARG A 8 0.85 14.83 -2.31
CA ARG A 8 1.82 14.39 -1.28
C ARG A 8 1.56 13.00 -0.74
N ILE A 9 0.29 12.66 -0.51
CA ILE A 9 -0.09 11.32 -0.01
C ILE A 9 0.34 10.26 -1.02
N ALA A 10 0.13 10.54 -2.30
CA ALA A 10 0.35 9.56 -3.33
C ALA A 10 1.84 9.45 -3.73
N ASP A 11 2.67 10.48 -3.53
CA ASP A 11 4.14 10.39 -3.69
C ASP A 11 4.79 9.57 -2.57
N ASN A 12 4.19 9.58 -1.38
CA ASN A 12 4.69 8.82 -0.24
C ASN A 12 4.17 7.37 -0.20
N LEU A 13 3.39 6.91 -1.19
CA LEU A 13 2.85 5.55 -1.21
C LEU A 13 3.95 4.48 -1.18
N TRP A 14 5.07 4.69 -1.90
CA TRP A 14 6.21 3.78 -1.86
C TRP A 14 6.85 3.67 -0.48
N LEU A 15 6.94 4.80 0.24
CA LEU A 15 7.44 4.82 1.61
C LEU A 15 6.52 4.02 2.54
N TRP A 16 5.20 4.19 2.40
CA TRP A 16 4.21 3.43 3.18
C TRP A 16 4.22 1.93 2.86
N THR A 17 4.36 1.55 1.58
CA THR A 17 4.56 0.15 1.18
C THR A 17 5.78 -0.45 1.87
N GLY A 18 6.92 0.26 1.86
CA GLY A 18 8.15 -0.19 2.52
C GLY A 18 8.00 -0.35 4.03
N ILE A 19 7.40 0.64 4.70
CA ILE A 19 7.15 0.60 6.15
C ILE A 19 6.28 -0.60 6.53
N MET A 20 5.18 -0.82 5.81
CA MET A 20 4.26 -1.93 6.10
C MET A 20 4.89 -3.29 5.78
N ALA A 21 5.68 -3.39 4.71
CA ALA A 21 6.44 -4.61 4.42
C ALA A 21 7.45 -4.93 5.54
N ALA A 22 8.13 -3.92 6.08
CA ALA A 22 9.05 -4.10 7.20
C ALA A 22 8.33 -4.54 8.49
N ILE A 23 7.16 -3.96 8.79
CA ILE A 23 6.32 -4.38 9.93
C ILE A 23 5.86 -5.82 9.75
N ALA A 24 5.43 -6.22 8.53
CA ALA A 24 5.03 -7.59 8.23
C ALA A 24 6.19 -8.58 8.45
N ALA A 25 7.39 -8.25 7.95
CA ALA A 25 8.58 -9.08 8.12
C ALA A 25 8.97 -9.22 9.60
N LEU A 26 8.89 -8.13 10.37
CA LEU A 26 9.18 -8.13 11.80
C LEU A 26 8.16 -8.94 12.60
N ALA A 27 6.87 -8.81 12.27
CA ALA A 27 5.80 -9.60 12.90
C ALA A 27 5.94 -11.10 12.57
N PHE A 28 6.31 -11.43 11.33
CA PHE A 28 6.57 -12.81 10.91
C PHE A 28 7.79 -13.41 11.61
N TYR A 29 8.87 -12.64 11.74
CA TYR A 29 10.06 -13.05 12.50
C TYR A 29 9.76 -13.20 13.99
N GLY A 30 8.98 -12.29 14.58
CA GLY A 30 8.51 -12.42 15.96
C GLY A 30 7.70 -13.69 16.17
N ARG A 31 6.81 -14.02 15.22
CA ARG A 31 6.01 -15.25 15.24
C ARG A 31 6.87 -16.52 15.19
N SER A 32 7.93 -16.54 14.38
CA SER A 32 8.80 -17.73 14.28
C SER A 32 9.69 -17.94 15.51
N ARG A 33 9.95 -16.88 16.31
CA ARG A 33 10.81 -16.93 17.49
C ARG A 33 10.08 -17.17 18.80
N ILE A 34 8.84 -16.68 18.95
CA ILE A 34 8.11 -16.66 20.23
C ILE A 34 7.08 -17.81 20.32
N GLY A 35 6.87 -18.55 19.23
CA GLY A 35 5.86 -19.62 19.17
C GLY A 35 4.46 -19.06 18.90
N THR A 36 3.52 -19.96 18.62
CA THR A 36 2.13 -19.77 18.14
C THR A 36 1.19 -19.00 19.08
N GLY A 37 1.70 -18.11 19.92
CA GLY A 37 0.93 -17.25 20.80
C GLY A 37 0.55 -15.93 20.12
N TYR A 38 -0.67 -15.88 19.59
CA TYR A 38 -1.54 -14.70 19.48
C TYR A 38 -1.11 -13.50 18.61
N HIS A 39 -2.02 -13.09 17.71
CA HIS A 39 -2.09 -11.85 16.91
C HIS A 39 -0.91 -11.45 16.00
N LEU A 40 0.29 -12.00 16.14
CA LEU A 40 1.42 -11.67 15.26
C LEU A 40 1.17 -12.05 13.79
N GLY A 41 0.38 -13.11 13.57
CA GLY A 41 -0.13 -13.47 12.24
C GLY A 41 -1.08 -12.42 11.66
N ASP A 42 -2.02 -11.93 12.49
CA ASP A 42 -2.99 -10.94 12.07
C ASP A 42 -2.29 -9.61 11.75
N VAL A 43 -1.30 -9.20 12.54
CA VAL A 43 -0.49 -8.01 12.28
C VAL A 43 0.28 -8.14 10.97
N ALA A 44 0.87 -9.31 10.69
CA ALA A 44 1.55 -9.55 9.41
C ALA A 44 0.57 -9.51 8.22
N ALA A 45 -0.62 -10.12 8.37
CA ALA A 45 -1.66 -10.10 7.33
C ALA A 45 -2.20 -8.70 7.07
N LEU A 46 -2.45 -7.92 8.11
CA LEU A 46 -2.93 -6.53 8.03
C LEU A 46 -1.87 -5.63 7.38
N ALA A 47 -0.60 -5.80 7.77
CA ALA A 47 0.51 -5.08 7.16
C ALA A 47 0.69 -5.43 5.67
N LEU A 48 0.57 -6.71 5.30
CA LEU A 48 0.58 -7.14 3.89
C LEU A 48 -0.61 -6.60 3.10
N MET A 49 -1.81 -6.59 3.69
CA MET A 49 -3.00 -6.01 3.05
C MET A 49 -2.80 -4.52 2.77
N VAL A 50 -2.25 -3.75 3.71
CA VAL A 50 -1.97 -2.32 3.51
C VAL A 50 -0.88 -2.13 2.45
N ALA A 51 0.21 -2.89 2.51
CA ALA A 51 1.29 -2.83 1.52
C ALA A 51 0.78 -3.16 0.10
N GLY A 52 -0.01 -4.22 -0.05
CA GLY A 52 -0.64 -4.60 -1.32
C GLY A 52 -1.59 -3.53 -1.85
N THR A 53 -2.39 -2.91 -0.97
CA THR A 53 -3.26 -1.79 -1.34
C THR A 53 -2.46 -0.60 -1.86
N CYS A 54 -1.36 -0.23 -1.18
CA CYS A 54 -0.47 0.83 -1.64
C CYS A 54 0.16 0.51 -3.00
N LEU A 55 0.56 -0.73 -3.24
CA LEU A 55 1.08 -1.21 -4.53
C LEU A 55 0.05 -1.10 -5.67
N ILE A 56 -1.20 -1.46 -5.42
CA ILE A 56 -2.30 -1.31 -6.40
C ILE A 56 -2.50 0.18 -6.74
N LEU A 57 -2.52 1.06 -5.74
CA LEU A 57 -2.67 2.50 -5.96
C LEU A 57 -1.50 3.12 -6.73
N ILE A 58 -0.28 2.63 -6.51
CA ILE A 58 0.91 3.02 -7.29
C ILE A 58 0.78 2.53 -8.73
N SER A 59 0.34 1.30 -8.95
CA SER A 59 0.12 0.73 -10.29
C SER A 59 -0.92 1.55 -11.08
N GLN A 60 -1.99 1.99 -10.40
CA GLN A 60 -3.05 2.81 -11.00
C GLN A 60 -2.66 4.27 -11.27
N ARG A 61 -1.56 4.79 -10.68
CA ARG A 61 -1.09 6.16 -10.93
C ARG A 61 -0.65 6.42 -12.38
N HIS A 62 -0.32 5.37 -13.13
CA HIS A 62 0.10 5.46 -14.53
C HIS A 62 -0.95 4.89 -15.49
N GLY A 63 -2.19 4.67 -15.01
CA GLY A 63 -3.30 4.28 -15.88
C GLY A 63 -3.45 5.28 -17.03
N PRO A 64 -3.73 4.81 -18.26
CA PRO A 64 -3.76 5.66 -19.44
C PRO A 64 -4.64 6.88 -19.20
N PRO A 65 -4.25 8.08 -19.70
CA PRO A 65 -5.10 9.26 -19.60
C PRO A 65 -6.47 8.86 -20.15
N ALA A 66 -7.51 9.12 -19.35
CA ALA A 66 -8.88 8.83 -19.72
C ALA A 66 -9.06 9.28 -21.17
N ALA A 67 -9.35 8.31 -22.05
CA ALA A 67 -9.46 8.54 -23.48
C ALA A 67 -10.31 9.80 -23.67
N GLU A 68 -9.68 10.85 -24.21
CA GLU A 68 -10.40 12.04 -24.65
C GLU A 68 -11.49 11.52 -25.59
N GLU A 69 -12.74 11.63 -25.16
CA GLU A 69 -13.88 11.49 -26.07
C GLU A 69 -13.57 12.38 -27.27
N PRO A 70 -13.52 11.83 -28.50
CA PRO A 70 -13.34 12.65 -29.67
C PRO A 70 -14.51 13.62 -29.68
N ALA A 71 -14.22 14.91 -29.53
CA ALA A 71 -15.19 15.95 -29.75
C ALA A 71 -15.67 15.81 -31.20
N GLU A 72 -16.85 15.22 -31.38
CA GLU A 72 -17.53 15.17 -32.66
C GLU A 72 -17.76 16.62 -33.09
N GLY A 73 -17.08 16.99 -34.19
CA GLY A 73 -17.26 18.23 -34.93
C GLY A 73 -17.65 17.91 -36.36
#